data_AF-A0A9E1HYL7-F1
#
_entry.id   AF-A0A9E1HYL7-F1
#
_cell.length_a   1.000
_cell.length_b   1.000
_cell.length_c   1.000
_cell.angle_alpha   90.00
_cell.angle_beta   90.00
_cell.angle_gamma   90.00
#
_symmetry.space_group_name_H-M   'P 1'
#
loop_
_entity.id
_entity.type
_entity.pdbx_description
1 polymer ?
#
loop_
_entity_poly.entity_id
_entity_poly.type
_entity_poly.pdbx_seq_one_letter_code
_entity_poly.pdbx_strand_id
1 'polypeptide(L)'
;MTAPMILKLSDGLYNAGILGFLRVLEHGQRPYEADGFCLRFDGEQIWPHFTQDYFDTLLARFGAETVGGKLLDQMNQLLNPTAKEMDGFEEKLQNTANLIAEKMNRASYKAAVEIIRAAGDEYPFLLRAKELKVCKTSEKQFALLAEFCSKFQEHQKTFLLKDIAYTRVQVFWNGISFLQKQKNQSPFESSFEEEFIQKIVSWKPSKGKHAAECFQCGAPLPSGLQSMAWINDMGVDVKRKTNGFWNFNVDLSPCPVCNLIYACIPLGFSGYAGEGFFVNDASSVRSLIRASELPDLQLSDTDDTFAAQLCRYLVVSTTEEAKRRLENIQIIRRTRREDQWEYRVNLLSGNMLSALSRCKKPLETLSHNPVLLRQTIERILNGCSLHPLLIEQERKLLRDNRPLWMLYPILNIQIHLYSKKGERCNVTMETGANRKAGRLCTQQSNCEQPE
;
A
#
# COMPACT_ATOMS: atom_id res chain seq x y z
N MET A 1 6.42 -9.83 -35.55
CA MET A 1 6.18 -8.76 -34.57
C MET A 1 4.69 -8.75 -34.30
N THR A 2 4.29 -9.27 -33.15
CA THR A 2 2.92 -9.17 -32.62
C THR A 2 2.58 -7.70 -32.38
N ALA A 3 1.29 -7.37 -32.46
CA ALA A 3 0.84 -6.01 -32.18
C ALA A 3 1.12 -5.68 -30.69
N PRO A 4 1.62 -4.48 -30.36
CA PRO A 4 1.88 -4.10 -28.98
C PRO A 4 0.58 -4.10 -28.19
N MET A 5 0.62 -4.64 -26.98
CA MET A 5 -0.50 -4.63 -26.06
C MET A 5 -0.61 -3.24 -25.42
N ILE A 6 -1.84 -2.78 -25.21
CA ILE A 6 -2.11 -1.43 -24.69
C ILE A 6 -3.04 -1.55 -23.48
N LEU A 7 -2.58 -1.09 -22.32
CA LEU A 7 -3.41 -0.88 -21.14
C LEU A 7 -3.72 0.61 -21.00
N LYS A 8 -4.95 0.93 -20.61
CA LYS A 8 -5.40 2.30 -20.40
C LYS A 8 -5.77 2.51 -18.94
N LEU A 9 -5.42 3.67 -18.39
CA LEU A 9 -5.94 4.08 -17.09
C LEU A 9 -7.47 4.11 -17.11
N SER A 10 -8.08 3.71 -16.00
CA SER A 10 -9.53 3.59 -15.82
C SER A 10 -9.91 3.88 -14.36
N ASP A 11 -10.50 2.91 -13.64
CA ASP A 11 -10.88 3.10 -12.25
C ASP A 11 -9.67 2.98 -11.33
N GLY A 12 -9.81 3.51 -10.11
CA GLY A 12 -8.67 3.61 -9.22
C GLY A 12 -8.10 2.28 -8.73
N LEU A 13 -8.89 1.21 -8.66
CA LEU A 13 -8.34 -0.09 -8.26
C LEU A 13 -7.62 -0.77 -9.42
N TYR A 14 -8.16 -0.66 -10.63
CA TYR A 14 -7.43 -1.09 -11.84
C TYR A 14 -6.13 -0.30 -12.03
N ASN A 15 -6.14 1.00 -11.78
CA ASN A 15 -4.94 1.84 -11.83
C ASN A 15 -3.90 1.43 -10.77
N ALA A 16 -4.34 1.01 -9.58
CA ALA A 16 -3.43 0.40 -8.59
C ALA A 16 -2.80 -0.89 -9.14
N GLY A 17 -3.60 -1.72 -9.82
CA GLY A 17 -3.10 -2.88 -10.56
C GLY A 17 -2.08 -2.53 -11.64
N ILE A 18 -2.33 -1.49 -12.45
CA ILE A 18 -1.39 -1.00 -13.48
C ILE A 18 -0.07 -0.58 -12.85
N LEU A 19 -0.11 0.18 -11.74
CA LEU A 19 1.10 0.57 -11.02
C LEU A 19 1.85 -0.66 -10.48
N GLY A 20 1.14 -1.64 -9.94
CA GLY A 20 1.74 -2.89 -9.49
C GLY A 20 2.39 -3.66 -10.65
N PHE A 21 1.74 -3.73 -11.80
CA PHE A 21 2.27 -4.34 -13.01
C PHE A 21 3.53 -3.62 -13.51
N LEU A 22 3.53 -2.28 -13.52
CA LEU A 22 4.71 -1.47 -13.85
C LEU A 22 5.90 -1.79 -12.97
N ARG A 23 5.69 -1.91 -11.65
CA ARG A 23 6.76 -2.28 -10.70
C ARG A 23 7.35 -3.66 -11.00
N VAL A 24 6.52 -4.60 -11.45
CA VAL A 24 7.01 -5.92 -11.90
C VAL A 24 7.87 -5.79 -13.15
N LEU A 25 7.41 -5.01 -14.14
CA LEU A 25 8.19 -4.77 -15.35
C LEU A 25 9.52 -4.07 -15.05
N GLU A 26 9.51 -3.05 -14.20
CA GLU A 26 10.71 -2.31 -13.82
C GLU A 26 11.72 -3.18 -13.06
N HIS A 27 11.24 -4.00 -12.11
CA HIS A 27 12.09 -4.94 -11.38
C HIS A 27 12.72 -5.98 -12.31
N GLY A 28 11.93 -6.53 -13.23
CA GLY A 28 12.39 -7.48 -14.25
C GLY A 28 13.12 -6.84 -15.44
N GLN A 29 13.34 -5.52 -15.42
CA GLN A 29 13.94 -4.74 -16.52
C GLN A 29 13.27 -4.98 -17.88
N ARG A 30 11.94 -5.15 -17.87
CA ARG A 30 11.12 -5.41 -19.06
C ARG A 30 10.78 -4.10 -19.77
N PRO A 31 10.86 -4.05 -21.10
CA PRO A 31 10.60 -2.83 -21.85
C PRO A 31 9.10 -2.48 -21.85
N TYR A 32 8.81 -1.20 -21.67
CA TYR A 32 7.47 -0.63 -21.80
C TYR A 32 7.53 0.82 -22.23
N GLU A 33 6.43 1.35 -22.76
CA GLU A 33 6.27 2.76 -23.09
C GLU A 33 5.06 3.35 -22.36
N ALA A 34 5.28 4.43 -21.62
CA ALA A 34 4.23 5.18 -20.93
C ALA A 34 3.99 6.53 -21.61
N ASP A 35 2.79 6.70 -22.15
CA ASP A 35 2.38 7.88 -22.93
C ASP A 35 0.92 8.24 -22.62
N GLY A 36 0.72 9.45 -22.08
CA GLY A 36 -0.58 9.92 -21.60
C GLY A 36 -1.23 8.92 -20.65
N PHE A 37 -2.41 8.43 -21.02
CA PHE A 37 -3.19 7.44 -20.26
C PHE A 37 -2.88 5.99 -20.64
N CYS A 38 -1.92 5.75 -21.53
CA CYS A 38 -1.64 4.44 -22.11
C CYS A 38 -0.29 3.90 -21.66
N LEU A 39 -0.28 2.60 -21.34
CA LEU A 39 0.92 1.79 -21.16
C LEU A 39 1.00 0.78 -22.31
N ARG A 40 2.10 0.78 -23.06
CA ARG A 40 2.34 -0.11 -24.20
C ARG A 40 3.49 -1.05 -23.91
N PHE A 41 3.34 -2.32 -24.29
CA PHE A 41 4.39 -3.33 -24.14
C PHE A 41 4.20 -4.50 -25.11
N ASP A 42 5.25 -5.31 -25.26
CA ASP A 42 5.21 -6.57 -26.01
C ASP A 42 4.95 -7.75 -25.07
N GLY A 43 3.79 -8.38 -25.23
CA GLY A 43 3.40 -9.54 -24.42
C GLY A 43 4.34 -10.74 -24.60
N GLU A 44 4.88 -10.97 -25.80
CA GLU A 44 5.79 -12.10 -26.06
C GLU A 44 7.10 -11.97 -25.27
N GLN A 45 7.53 -10.74 -24.99
CA GLN A 45 8.73 -10.45 -24.20
C GLN A 45 8.49 -10.50 -22.69
N ILE A 46 7.23 -10.39 -22.26
CA ILE A 46 6.86 -10.28 -20.84
C ILE A 46 6.36 -11.61 -20.28
N TRP A 47 5.43 -12.28 -20.95
CA TRP A 47 4.74 -13.47 -20.42
C TRP A 47 5.67 -14.60 -19.97
N PRO A 48 6.74 -14.96 -20.69
CA PRO A 48 7.64 -16.05 -20.27
C PRO A 48 8.37 -15.80 -18.95
N HIS A 49 8.45 -14.54 -18.51
CA HIS A 49 9.22 -14.14 -17.33
C HIS A 49 8.37 -13.56 -16.21
N PHE A 50 7.14 -13.15 -16.52
CA PHE A 50 6.31 -12.37 -15.62
C PHE A 50 6.10 -13.04 -14.25
N THR A 51 5.89 -14.36 -14.21
CA THR A 51 5.66 -15.09 -12.95
C THR A 51 6.84 -14.94 -12.01
N GLN A 52 8.07 -15.09 -12.50
CA GLN A 52 9.27 -14.95 -11.67
C GLN A 52 9.48 -13.49 -11.26
N ASP A 53 9.36 -12.55 -12.21
CA ASP A 53 9.48 -11.12 -11.93
C ASP A 53 8.46 -10.66 -10.88
N TYR A 54 7.23 -11.20 -10.91
CA TYR A 54 6.16 -10.89 -9.95
C TYR A 54 6.53 -11.29 -8.52
N PHE A 55 7.00 -12.53 -8.33
CA PHE A 55 7.39 -13.00 -7.01
C PHE A 55 8.67 -12.34 -6.49
N ASP A 56 9.63 -12.05 -7.37
CA ASP A 56 10.85 -11.33 -7.01
C ASP A 56 10.53 -9.91 -6.58
N THR A 57 9.61 -9.23 -7.28
CA THR A 57 9.10 -7.91 -6.89
C THR A 57 8.42 -7.94 -5.52
N LEU A 58 7.59 -8.97 -5.25
CA LEU A 58 6.96 -9.14 -3.94
C LEU A 58 8.00 -9.33 -2.82
N LEU A 59 9.02 -10.16 -3.05
CA LEU A 59 10.09 -10.43 -2.09
C LEU A 59 10.95 -9.19 -1.84
N ALA A 60 11.35 -8.48 -2.90
CA ALA A 60 12.14 -7.26 -2.80
C ALA A 60 11.39 -6.19 -1.99
N ARG A 61 10.07 -6.09 -2.18
CA ARG A 61 9.27 -5.02 -1.56
C ARG A 61 8.80 -5.34 -0.14
N PHE A 62 8.52 -6.61 0.16
CA PHE A 62 7.87 -6.99 1.41
C PHE A 62 8.66 -8.02 2.24
N GLY A 63 9.68 -8.65 1.65
CA GLY A 63 10.42 -9.76 2.26
C GLY A 63 11.03 -9.41 3.61
N ALA A 64 11.75 -8.28 3.69
CA ALA A 64 12.42 -7.84 4.91
C ALA A 64 11.45 -7.57 6.08
N GLU A 65 10.25 -7.07 5.79
CA GLU A 65 9.25 -6.74 6.81
C GLU A 65 8.43 -7.94 7.29
N THR A 66 8.54 -9.08 6.61
CA THR A 66 7.82 -10.30 7.00
C THR A 66 8.33 -10.89 8.31
N VAL A 67 7.54 -11.79 8.90
CA VAL A 67 7.97 -12.55 10.09
C VAL A 67 9.24 -13.34 9.77
N GLY A 68 9.30 -13.99 8.61
CA GLY A 68 10.47 -14.76 8.17
C GLY A 68 11.69 -13.87 7.92
N GLY A 69 11.51 -12.69 7.32
CA GLY A 69 12.57 -11.73 7.08
C GLY A 69 13.19 -11.21 8.38
N LYS A 70 12.34 -10.77 9.32
CA LYS A 70 12.79 -10.34 10.66
C LYS A 70 13.44 -11.48 11.44
N LEU A 71 12.94 -12.71 11.30
CA LEU A 71 13.55 -13.88 11.94
C LEU A 71 14.93 -14.19 11.37
N LEU A 72 15.10 -14.13 10.04
CA LEU A 72 16.39 -14.32 9.37
C LEU A 72 17.40 -13.25 9.79
N ASP A 73 16.99 -11.98 9.85
CA ASP A 73 17.84 -10.89 10.34
C ASP A 73 18.29 -11.13 11.79
N GLN A 74 17.38 -11.51 12.70
CA GLN A 74 17.73 -11.87 14.08
C GLN A 74 18.71 -13.04 14.17
N MET A 75 18.52 -14.08 13.37
CA MET A 75 19.44 -15.22 13.32
C MET A 75 20.84 -14.77 12.84
N ASN A 76 20.90 -13.98 11.76
CA ASN A 76 22.16 -13.47 11.22
C ASN A 76 22.89 -12.54 12.20
N GLN A 77 22.16 -11.70 12.95
CA GLN A 77 22.74 -10.85 13.98
C GLN A 77 23.40 -11.70 15.09
N LEU A 78 22.76 -12.79 15.52
CA LEU A 78 23.34 -13.68 16.53
C LEU A 78 24.53 -14.49 16.00
N LEU A 79 24.53 -14.84 14.72
CA LEU A 79 25.61 -15.59 14.07
C LEU A 79 26.81 -14.72 13.66
N ASN A 80 26.72 -13.39 13.85
CA ASN A 80 27.84 -12.48 13.62
C ASN A 80 29.02 -12.80 14.58
N PRO A 81 30.28 -12.82 14.09
CA PRO A 81 31.46 -13.13 14.92
C PRO A 81 31.56 -12.35 16.24
N THR A 82 31.16 -11.08 16.29
CA THR A 82 31.24 -10.25 17.50
C THR A 82 30.02 -10.39 18.41
N ALA A 83 28.97 -11.09 18.00
CA ALA A 83 27.71 -11.17 18.75
C ALA A 83 27.87 -11.87 20.10
N LYS A 84 28.80 -12.82 20.20
CA LYS A 84 29.08 -13.57 21.45
C LYS A 84 29.63 -12.69 22.56
N GLU A 85 30.19 -11.53 22.22
CA GLU A 85 30.73 -10.55 23.17
C GLU A 85 29.65 -9.58 23.68
N MET A 86 28.44 -9.64 23.14
CA MET A 86 27.34 -8.75 23.53
C MET A 86 26.74 -9.17 24.87
N ASP A 87 26.43 -8.17 25.71
CA ASP A 87 25.64 -8.39 26.91
C ASP A 87 24.28 -9.04 26.59
N GLY A 88 23.95 -10.07 27.37
CA GLY A 88 22.72 -10.84 27.25
C GLY A 88 22.67 -11.77 26.03
N PHE A 89 23.81 -12.16 25.45
CA PHE A 89 23.85 -13.05 24.28
C PHE A 89 23.07 -14.36 24.49
N GLU A 90 23.29 -15.06 25.61
CA GLU A 90 22.60 -16.33 25.90
C GLU A 90 21.08 -16.16 26.01
N GLU A 91 20.63 -15.06 26.60
CA GLU A 91 19.21 -14.73 26.70
C GLU A 91 18.62 -14.47 25.30
N LYS A 92 19.31 -13.68 24.46
CA LYS A 92 18.90 -13.41 23.08
C LYS A 92 18.88 -14.67 22.22
N LEU A 93 19.85 -15.56 22.40
CA LEU A 93 19.93 -16.86 21.73
C LEU A 93 18.71 -17.71 22.10
N GLN A 94 18.40 -17.84 23.39
CA GLN A 94 17.25 -18.60 23.86
C GLN A 94 15.91 -17.98 23.42
N ASN A 95 15.79 -16.65 23.45
CA ASN A 95 14.61 -15.93 22.98
C ASN A 95 14.37 -16.15 21.48
N THR A 96 15.44 -16.14 20.68
CA THR A 96 15.37 -16.44 19.24
C THR A 96 14.99 -17.90 19.00
N ALA A 97 15.57 -18.86 19.74
CA ALA A 97 15.19 -20.26 19.65
C ALA A 97 13.71 -20.51 20.01
N ASN A 98 13.20 -19.83 21.04
CA ASN A 98 11.78 -19.86 21.40
C ASN A 98 10.90 -19.32 20.26
N LEU A 99 11.32 -18.20 19.65
CA LEU A 99 10.60 -17.58 18.55
C LEU A 99 10.57 -18.49 17.31
N ILE A 100 11.71 -19.08 16.91
CA ILE A 100 11.80 -20.04 15.80
C ILE A 100 10.80 -21.17 16.02
N ALA A 101 10.79 -21.80 17.20
CA ALA A 101 9.87 -22.88 17.51
C ALA A 101 8.39 -22.46 17.44
N GLU A 102 8.06 -21.26 17.92
CA GLU A 102 6.70 -20.71 17.81
C GLU A 102 6.29 -20.48 16.35
N LYS A 103 7.15 -19.83 15.55
CA LYS A 103 6.84 -19.49 14.15
C LYS A 103 6.76 -20.73 13.26
N MET A 104 7.69 -21.66 13.39
CA MET A 104 7.69 -22.92 12.65
C MET A 104 6.44 -23.77 12.92
N ASN A 105 5.80 -23.60 14.09
CA ASN A 105 4.57 -24.34 14.40
C ASN A 105 3.31 -23.76 13.71
N ARG A 106 3.40 -22.58 13.09
CA ARG A 106 2.28 -21.96 12.35
C ARG A 106 1.90 -22.78 11.13
N ALA A 107 0.61 -22.79 10.78
CA ALA A 107 0.10 -23.54 9.64
C ALA A 107 0.75 -23.12 8.31
N SER A 108 1.05 -21.82 8.14
CA SER A 108 1.73 -21.30 6.96
C SER A 108 3.15 -21.86 6.80
N TYR A 109 3.92 -21.96 7.89
CA TYR A 109 5.30 -22.47 7.87
C TYR A 109 5.33 -23.99 7.70
N LYS A 110 4.37 -24.70 8.29
CA LYS A 110 4.18 -26.14 7.99
C LYS A 110 3.92 -26.35 6.51
N ALA A 111 3.04 -25.56 5.89
CA ALA A 111 2.79 -25.63 4.45
C ALA A 111 4.04 -25.27 3.62
N ALA A 112 4.88 -24.33 4.06
CA ALA A 112 6.17 -24.07 3.41
C ALA A 112 7.09 -25.30 3.43
N VAL A 113 7.18 -25.99 4.57
CA VAL A 113 7.96 -27.23 4.69
C VAL A 113 7.44 -28.33 3.77
N GLU A 114 6.11 -28.44 3.60
CA GLU A 114 5.53 -29.39 2.61
C GLU A 114 5.96 -29.06 1.18
N ILE A 115 5.96 -27.77 0.79
CA ILE A 115 6.42 -27.31 -0.53
C ILE A 115 7.89 -27.67 -0.73
N ILE A 116 8.74 -27.41 0.27
CA ILE A 116 10.18 -27.71 0.25
C ILE A 116 10.43 -29.21 0.11
N ARG A 117 9.68 -30.04 0.86
CA ARG A 117 9.77 -31.50 0.75
C ARG A 117 9.35 -32.00 -0.63
N ALA A 118 8.27 -31.45 -1.19
CA ALA A 118 7.84 -31.81 -2.54
C ALA A 118 8.87 -31.44 -3.61
N ALA A 119 9.73 -30.46 -3.34
CA ALA A 119 10.86 -30.08 -4.19
C ALA A 119 12.13 -30.95 -3.97
N GLY A 120 12.11 -31.87 -2.98
CA GLY A 120 13.15 -32.86 -2.75
C GLY A 120 14.08 -32.61 -1.56
N ASP A 121 13.89 -31.55 -0.76
CA ASP A 121 14.65 -31.34 0.48
C ASP A 121 13.85 -31.78 1.71
N GLU A 122 14.34 -32.82 2.40
CA GLU A 122 13.71 -33.41 3.58
C GLU A 122 14.25 -32.86 4.92
N TYR A 123 14.95 -31.73 4.90
CA TYR A 123 15.49 -31.13 6.13
C TYR A 123 14.38 -30.99 7.20
N PRO A 124 14.57 -31.53 8.43
CA PRO A 124 13.51 -31.66 9.41
C PRO A 124 13.30 -30.37 10.21
N PHE A 125 12.93 -29.28 9.53
CA PHE A 125 12.77 -27.93 10.11
C PHE A 125 11.97 -27.92 11.43
N LEU A 126 10.84 -28.64 11.49
CA LEU A 126 9.98 -28.67 12.66
C LEU A 126 10.63 -29.36 13.87
N LEU A 127 11.43 -30.41 13.63
CA LEU A 127 12.16 -31.12 14.68
C LEU A 127 13.33 -30.26 15.17
N ARG A 128 14.12 -29.72 14.24
CA ARG A 128 15.28 -28.86 14.56
C ARG A 128 14.87 -27.62 15.34
N ALA A 129 13.74 -27.00 15.00
CA ALA A 129 13.19 -25.89 15.77
C ALA A 129 12.83 -26.27 17.22
N LYS A 130 12.32 -27.48 17.45
CA LYS A 130 12.05 -27.98 18.81
C LYS A 130 13.35 -28.28 19.57
N GLU A 131 14.32 -28.91 18.92
CA GLU A 131 15.65 -29.20 19.47
C GLU A 131 16.36 -27.90 19.90
N LEU A 132 16.33 -26.88 19.04
CA LEU A 132 16.83 -25.54 19.33
C LEU A 132 16.24 -24.96 20.60
N LYS A 133 14.92 -25.04 20.76
CA LYS A 133 14.21 -24.49 21.93
C LYS A 133 14.62 -25.16 23.24
N VAL A 134 14.85 -26.47 23.24
CA VAL A 134 15.13 -27.25 24.47
C VAL A 134 16.62 -27.35 24.78
N CYS A 135 17.50 -27.00 23.84
CA CYS A 135 18.94 -27.03 24.03
C CYS A 135 19.37 -26.03 25.11
N LYS A 136 20.02 -26.53 26.17
CA LYS A 136 20.48 -25.70 27.31
C LYS A 136 21.96 -25.33 27.25
N THR A 137 22.72 -25.93 26.34
CA THR A 137 24.16 -25.70 26.21
C THR A 137 24.39 -24.65 25.12
N SER A 138 24.88 -23.48 25.50
CA SER A 138 25.03 -22.31 24.61
C SER A 138 25.82 -22.63 23.33
N GLU A 139 26.92 -23.38 23.41
CA GLU A 139 27.72 -23.74 22.22
C GLU A 139 26.97 -24.66 21.26
N LYS A 140 26.23 -25.65 21.81
CA LYS A 140 25.44 -26.58 20.99
C LYS A 140 24.22 -25.90 20.38
N GLN A 141 23.55 -25.03 21.13
CA GLN A 141 22.41 -24.26 20.65
C GLN A 141 22.83 -23.30 19.53
N PHE A 142 24.01 -22.67 19.66
CA PHE A 142 24.59 -21.83 18.61
C PHE A 142 24.90 -22.62 17.34
N ALA A 143 25.51 -23.81 17.46
CA ALA A 143 25.79 -24.66 16.30
C ALA A 143 24.50 -25.12 15.59
N LEU A 144 23.48 -25.53 16.36
CA LEU A 144 22.16 -25.85 15.81
C LEU A 144 21.51 -24.64 15.14
N LEU A 145 21.70 -23.43 15.69
CA LEU A 145 21.15 -22.20 15.10
C LEU A 145 21.81 -21.90 13.76
N ALA A 146 23.12 -22.10 13.66
CA ALA A 146 23.86 -21.92 12.41
C ALA A 146 23.39 -22.89 11.32
N GLU A 147 23.23 -24.19 11.65
CA GLU A 147 22.68 -25.21 10.74
C GLU A 147 21.27 -24.81 10.28
N PHE A 148 20.40 -24.46 11.23
CA PHE A 148 19.03 -24.06 10.94
C PHE A 148 18.96 -22.81 10.08
N CYS A 149 19.72 -21.77 10.42
CA CYS A 149 19.74 -20.51 9.69
C CYS A 149 20.21 -20.71 8.25
N SER A 150 21.27 -21.50 8.04
CA SER A 150 21.75 -21.84 6.69
C SER A 150 20.66 -22.50 5.84
N LYS A 151 19.97 -23.51 6.40
CA LYS A 151 18.87 -24.20 5.71
C LYS A 151 17.63 -23.32 5.51
N PHE A 152 17.32 -22.47 6.48
CA PHE A 152 16.22 -21.50 6.35
C PHE A 152 16.53 -20.47 5.25
N GLN A 153 17.78 -20.02 5.14
CA GLN A 153 18.21 -19.07 4.11
C GLN A 153 18.18 -19.66 2.71
N GLU A 154 18.56 -20.94 2.54
CA GLU A 154 18.43 -21.67 1.27
C GLU A 154 16.97 -21.66 0.76
N HIS A 155 16.03 -21.86 1.68
CA HIS A 155 14.59 -21.93 1.38
C HIS A 155 13.81 -20.66 1.72
N GLN A 156 14.50 -19.53 1.92
CA GLN A 156 13.87 -18.30 2.43
C GLN A 156 12.71 -17.86 1.54
N LYS A 157 12.86 -17.97 0.20
CA LYS A 157 11.84 -17.60 -0.78
C LYS A 157 10.48 -18.20 -0.42
N THR A 158 10.42 -19.49 -0.12
CA THR A 158 9.18 -20.21 0.20
C THR A 158 8.55 -19.71 1.51
N PHE A 159 9.36 -19.52 2.56
CA PHE A 159 8.88 -19.00 3.85
C PHE A 159 8.38 -17.56 3.74
N LEU A 160 9.14 -16.70 3.07
CA LEU A 160 8.79 -15.29 2.90
C LEU A 160 7.54 -15.15 2.03
N LEU A 161 7.42 -15.91 0.93
CA LEU A 161 6.23 -15.91 0.09
C LEU A 161 4.98 -16.37 0.83
N LYS A 162 5.10 -17.32 1.78
CA LYS A 162 3.96 -17.65 2.65
C LYS A 162 3.53 -16.47 3.49
N ASP A 163 4.45 -15.78 4.14
CA ASP A 163 4.11 -14.59 4.92
C ASP A 163 3.49 -13.49 4.03
N ILE A 164 4.08 -13.21 2.87
CA ILE A 164 3.60 -12.19 1.92
C ILE A 164 2.20 -12.55 1.38
N ALA A 165 1.98 -13.82 1.01
CA ALA A 165 0.70 -14.27 0.46
C ALA A 165 -0.46 -13.98 1.43
N TYR A 166 -0.30 -14.26 2.72
CA TYR A 166 -1.34 -14.04 3.73
C TYR A 166 -1.44 -12.58 4.19
N THR A 167 -0.32 -11.89 4.34
CA THR A 167 -0.31 -10.55 4.98
C THR A 167 -0.41 -9.41 3.99
N ARG A 168 -0.03 -9.62 2.72
CA ARG A 168 0.00 -8.58 1.68
C ARG A 168 -0.94 -8.89 0.55
N VAL A 169 -0.88 -10.09 -0.04
CA VAL A 169 -1.69 -10.43 -1.22
C VAL A 169 -3.16 -10.68 -0.85
N GLN A 170 -3.40 -11.54 0.15
CA GLN A 170 -4.75 -11.96 0.55
C GLN A 170 -5.64 -10.80 1.02
N VAL A 171 -5.03 -9.68 1.43
CA VAL A 171 -5.73 -8.45 1.80
C VAL A 171 -6.54 -7.88 0.63
N PHE A 172 -6.06 -8.05 -0.61
CA PHE A 172 -6.66 -7.49 -1.82
C PHE A 172 -7.44 -8.53 -2.62
N TRP A 173 -6.97 -9.78 -2.68
CA TRP A 173 -7.67 -10.82 -3.44
C TRP A 173 -7.41 -12.22 -2.87
N ASN A 174 -8.32 -13.16 -3.08
CA ASN A 174 -8.31 -14.47 -2.44
C ASN A 174 -9.02 -15.55 -3.27
N GLY A 175 -8.78 -16.83 -2.94
CA GLY A 175 -9.57 -17.95 -3.46
C GLY A 175 -9.21 -18.47 -4.85
N ILE A 176 -8.16 -17.91 -5.48
CA ILE A 176 -7.60 -18.38 -6.76
C ILE A 176 -6.08 -18.53 -6.65
N SER A 177 -5.45 -19.15 -7.67
CA SER A 177 -3.99 -19.35 -7.73
C SER A 177 -3.44 -20.00 -6.44
N PHE A 178 -2.29 -19.53 -5.94
CA PHE A 178 -1.66 -19.99 -4.71
C PHE A 178 -2.46 -19.66 -3.42
N LEU A 179 -3.55 -18.88 -3.51
CA LEU A 179 -4.50 -18.65 -2.41
C LEU A 179 -5.72 -19.58 -2.47
N GLN A 180 -5.79 -20.46 -3.47
CA GLN A 180 -6.78 -21.53 -3.49
C GLN A 180 -6.46 -22.56 -2.40
N LYS A 181 -7.46 -22.91 -1.58
CA LYS A 181 -7.28 -23.82 -0.42
C LYS A 181 -6.61 -25.14 -0.80
N GLN A 182 -6.97 -25.71 -1.95
CA GLN A 182 -6.42 -26.97 -2.46
C GLN A 182 -4.96 -26.85 -2.93
N LYS A 183 -4.50 -25.64 -3.29
CA LYS A 183 -3.14 -25.36 -3.77
C LYS A 183 -2.22 -24.81 -2.68
N ASN A 184 -2.63 -24.85 -1.41
CA ASN A 184 -1.84 -24.27 -0.31
C ASN A 184 -0.47 -24.95 -0.08
N GLN A 185 -0.27 -26.17 -0.58
CA GLN A 185 1.01 -26.88 -0.52
C GLN A 185 1.66 -27.01 -1.91
N SER A 186 1.10 -26.36 -2.93
CA SER A 186 1.65 -26.34 -4.27
C SER A 186 2.69 -25.22 -4.40
N PRO A 187 3.67 -25.35 -5.32
CA PRO A 187 4.57 -24.26 -5.66
C PRO A 187 3.81 -23.00 -6.10
N PHE A 188 4.27 -21.84 -5.65
CA PHE A 188 3.63 -20.55 -5.89
C PHE A 188 3.65 -20.19 -7.38
N GLU A 189 4.80 -20.37 -8.01
CA GLU A 189 5.07 -20.07 -9.42
C GLU A 189 4.17 -20.88 -10.33
N SER A 190 4.12 -22.20 -10.15
CA SER A 190 3.25 -23.07 -10.95
C SER A 190 1.78 -22.70 -10.80
N SER A 191 1.34 -22.39 -9.58
CA SER A 191 -0.05 -22.00 -9.31
C SER A 191 -0.43 -20.64 -9.91
N PHE A 192 0.54 -19.72 -10.03
CA PHE A 192 0.34 -18.40 -10.64
C PHE A 192 0.38 -18.48 -12.16
N GLU A 193 1.35 -19.20 -12.71
CA GLU A 193 1.53 -19.44 -14.15
C GLU A 193 0.26 -20.05 -14.76
N GLU A 194 -0.27 -21.11 -14.15
CA GLU A 194 -1.51 -21.78 -14.59
C GLU A 194 -2.73 -20.85 -14.52
N GLU A 195 -2.85 -20.06 -13.44
CA GLU A 195 -4.03 -19.25 -13.20
C GLU A 195 -4.08 -18.00 -14.08
N PHE A 196 -2.94 -17.37 -14.36
CA PHE A 196 -2.90 -16.08 -15.06
C PHE A 196 -2.20 -16.15 -16.41
N ILE A 197 -0.95 -16.60 -16.46
CA ILE A 197 -0.11 -16.49 -17.67
C ILE A 197 -0.58 -17.44 -18.75
N GLN A 198 -0.81 -18.72 -18.43
CA GLN A 198 -1.31 -19.70 -19.39
C GLN A 198 -2.70 -19.30 -19.93
N LYS A 199 -3.54 -18.68 -19.10
CA LYS A 199 -4.85 -18.17 -19.54
C LYS A 199 -4.72 -16.99 -20.50
N ILE A 200 -3.66 -16.19 -20.41
CA ILE A 200 -3.35 -15.12 -21.37
C ILE A 200 -2.81 -15.72 -22.68
N VAL A 201 -1.80 -16.58 -22.60
CA VAL A 201 -1.14 -17.16 -23.79
C VAL A 201 -2.09 -18.04 -24.60
N SER A 202 -2.99 -18.77 -23.95
CA SER A 202 -4.00 -19.60 -24.62
C SER A 202 -5.29 -18.85 -24.98
N TRP A 203 -5.39 -17.55 -24.65
CA TRP A 203 -6.61 -16.78 -24.84
C TRP A 203 -6.95 -16.61 -26.32
N LYS A 204 -8.19 -16.95 -26.68
CA LYS A 204 -8.73 -16.78 -28.02
C LYS A 204 -9.98 -15.89 -27.96
N PRO A 205 -9.92 -14.66 -28.49
CA PRO A 205 -11.08 -13.76 -28.50
C PRO A 205 -12.23 -14.35 -29.33
N SER A 206 -13.46 -14.13 -28.87
CA SER A 206 -14.65 -14.51 -29.64
C SER A 206 -14.78 -13.64 -30.89
N LYS A 207 -15.26 -14.23 -31.99
CA LYS A 207 -15.45 -13.57 -33.28
C LYS A 207 -16.92 -13.22 -33.57
N GLY A 208 -17.83 -13.50 -32.63
CA GLY A 208 -19.27 -13.32 -32.81
C GLY A 208 -19.74 -11.87 -32.61
N LYS A 209 -20.79 -11.46 -33.35
CA LYS A 209 -21.41 -10.12 -33.25
C LYS A 209 -22.02 -9.80 -31.87
N HIS A 210 -22.26 -10.82 -31.05
CA HIS A 210 -22.79 -10.73 -29.69
C HIS A 210 -21.81 -11.27 -28.64
N ALA A 211 -20.51 -11.22 -28.93
CA ALA A 211 -19.50 -11.59 -27.95
C ALA A 211 -19.59 -10.64 -26.75
N ALA A 212 -19.57 -11.19 -25.54
CA ALA A 212 -19.41 -10.38 -24.35
C ALA A 212 -18.06 -9.66 -24.40
N GLU A 213 -18.00 -8.46 -23.85
CA GLU A 213 -16.79 -7.65 -23.85
C GLU A 213 -16.23 -7.53 -22.43
N CYS A 214 -14.91 -7.41 -22.35
CA CYS A 214 -14.25 -7.10 -21.11
C CYS A 214 -14.68 -5.71 -20.65
N PHE A 215 -15.28 -5.60 -19.47
CA PHE A 215 -15.74 -4.31 -18.93
C PHE A 215 -14.61 -3.28 -18.78
N GLN A 216 -13.36 -3.76 -18.67
CA GLN A 216 -12.19 -2.93 -18.41
C GLN A 216 -11.50 -2.41 -19.68
N CYS A 217 -11.42 -3.22 -20.74
CA CYS A 217 -10.67 -2.87 -21.95
C CYS A 217 -11.45 -3.06 -23.26
N GLY A 218 -12.70 -3.52 -23.20
CA GLY A 218 -13.53 -3.80 -24.38
C GLY A 218 -13.12 -5.04 -25.17
N ALA A 219 -12.13 -5.80 -24.69
CA ALA A 219 -11.67 -7.01 -25.38
C ALA A 219 -12.78 -8.07 -25.47
N PRO A 220 -13.01 -8.69 -26.65
CA PRO A 220 -14.05 -9.71 -26.81
C PRO A 220 -13.71 -10.99 -26.04
N LEU A 221 -14.63 -11.45 -25.21
CA LEU A 221 -14.48 -12.61 -24.33
C LEU A 221 -14.99 -13.90 -24.98
N PRO A 222 -14.37 -15.05 -24.68
CA PRO A 222 -14.91 -16.36 -25.03
C PRO A 222 -16.19 -16.66 -24.24
N SER A 223 -16.91 -17.70 -24.64
CA SER A 223 -18.09 -18.19 -23.89
C SER A 223 -17.69 -18.61 -22.48
N GLY A 224 -18.42 -18.14 -21.47
CA GLY A 224 -18.16 -18.43 -20.05
C GLY A 224 -17.44 -17.27 -19.36
N LEU A 225 -18.24 -16.40 -18.75
CA LEU A 225 -17.75 -15.22 -18.04
C LEU A 225 -17.04 -15.60 -16.74
N GLN A 226 -15.95 -14.91 -16.45
CA GLN A 226 -15.20 -15.10 -15.21
C GLN A 226 -15.70 -14.16 -14.13
N SER A 227 -15.88 -14.70 -12.93
CA SER A 227 -16.27 -13.90 -11.77
C SER A 227 -15.09 -13.06 -11.28
N MET A 228 -15.39 -11.84 -10.83
CA MET A 228 -14.46 -10.97 -10.10
C MET A 228 -14.52 -11.16 -8.58
N ALA A 229 -15.31 -12.12 -8.06
CA ALA A 229 -15.50 -12.34 -6.62
C ALA A 229 -14.22 -12.71 -5.85
N TRP A 230 -13.15 -13.04 -6.58
CA TRP A 230 -11.83 -13.28 -6.00
C TRP A 230 -11.12 -11.99 -5.60
N ILE A 231 -11.50 -10.82 -6.15
CA ILE A 231 -11.04 -9.51 -5.68
C ILE A 231 -11.90 -9.12 -4.49
N ASN A 232 -11.28 -8.93 -3.33
CA ASN A 232 -12.00 -8.66 -2.09
C ASN A 232 -12.82 -7.37 -2.22
N ASP A 233 -14.06 -7.40 -1.73
CA ASP A 233 -14.98 -6.25 -1.63
C ASP A 233 -15.37 -5.56 -2.96
N MET A 234 -14.99 -6.13 -4.12
CA MET A 234 -15.28 -5.55 -5.45
C MET A 234 -16.12 -6.45 -6.35
N GLY A 235 -16.16 -7.75 -6.08
CA GLY A 235 -16.78 -8.73 -6.97
C GLY A 235 -18.19 -9.16 -6.58
N VAL A 236 -19.03 -9.36 -7.59
CA VAL A 236 -20.31 -10.06 -7.47
C VAL A 236 -20.06 -11.57 -7.63
N ASP A 237 -20.52 -12.37 -6.66
CA ASP A 237 -20.44 -13.83 -6.74
C ASP A 237 -21.44 -14.34 -7.80
N VAL A 238 -20.91 -14.59 -8.99
CA VAL A 238 -21.63 -15.11 -10.17
C VAL A 238 -22.30 -16.45 -9.89
N LYS A 239 -21.72 -17.27 -8.99
CA LYS A 239 -22.23 -18.62 -8.68
C LYS A 239 -23.32 -18.58 -7.62
N ARG A 240 -23.23 -17.66 -6.65
CA ARG A 240 -24.17 -17.61 -5.51
C ARG A 240 -25.39 -16.73 -5.75
N LYS A 241 -25.45 -15.93 -6.83
CA LYS A 241 -26.64 -15.11 -7.19
C LYS A 241 -27.17 -14.29 -5.99
N THR A 242 -26.27 -13.77 -5.15
CA THR A 242 -26.64 -13.21 -3.83
C THR A 242 -26.96 -11.71 -3.84
N ASN A 243 -26.95 -11.00 -4.98
CA ASN A 243 -27.35 -9.58 -5.01
C ASN A 243 -28.19 -9.17 -6.24
N GLY A 244 -29.06 -8.18 -6.03
CA GLY A 244 -30.17 -7.75 -6.88
C GLY A 244 -29.80 -6.88 -8.08
N PHE A 245 -28.99 -7.41 -9.00
CA PHE A 245 -29.01 -6.91 -10.37
C PHE A 245 -30.27 -7.42 -11.08
N TRP A 246 -30.93 -6.57 -11.88
CA TRP A 246 -32.04 -6.99 -12.73
C TRP A 246 -31.58 -8.12 -13.68
N ASN A 247 -32.23 -9.28 -13.58
CA ASN A 247 -32.08 -10.49 -14.42
C ASN A 247 -30.82 -11.39 -14.29
N PHE A 248 -29.95 -11.23 -13.29
CA PHE A 248 -28.83 -12.17 -13.04
C PHE A 248 -27.89 -12.42 -14.24
N ASN A 249 -27.91 -11.57 -15.27
CA ASN A 249 -26.90 -11.59 -16.32
C ASN A 249 -25.67 -10.88 -15.79
N VAL A 250 -24.57 -11.62 -15.69
CA VAL A 250 -23.28 -11.05 -15.30
C VAL A 250 -22.75 -10.32 -16.52
N ASP A 251 -22.76 -8.99 -16.51
CA ASP A 251 -22.18 -8.20 -17.60
C ASP A 251 -20.77 -7.67 -17.26
N LEU A 252 -20.22 -8.11 -16.11
CA LEU A 252 -18.94 -7.66 -15.58
C LEU A 252 -17.93 -8.82 -15.53
N SER A 253 -17.20 -9.03 -16.62
CA SER A 253 -16.11 -10.02 -16.68
C SER A 253 -14.83 -9.37 -17.22
N PRO A 254 -13.69 -9.52 -16.52
CA PRO A 254 -12.39 -9.11 -17.05
C PRO A 254 -11.87 -10.14 -18.08
N CYS A 255 -11.03 -9.71 -19.02
CA CYS A 255 -10.24 -10.61 -19.85
C CYS A 255 -9.02 -11.13 -19.05
N PRO A 256 -8.32 -12.18 -19.51
CA PRO A 256 -7.16 -12.74 -18.80
C PRO A 256 -6.06 -11.70 -18.50
N VAL A 257 -5.84 -10.74 -19.40
CA VAL A 257 -4.86 -9.66 -19.18
C VAL A 257 -5.30 -8.76 -18.04
N CYS A 258 -6.56 -8.29 -18.05
CA CYS A 258 -7.09 -7.46 -16.96
C CYS A 258 -7.13 -8.20 -15.63
N ASN A 259 -7.36 -9.51 -15.62
CA ASN A 259 -7.22 -10.34 -14.41
C ASN A 259 -5.81 -10.30 -13.84
N LEU A 260 -4.78 -10.42 -14.68
CA LEU A 260 -3.39 -10.30 -14.24
C LEU A 260 -3.10 -8.91 -13.65
N ILE A 261 -3.65 -7.85 -14.26
CA ILE A 261 -3.51 -6.48 -13.73
C ILE A 261 -4.16 -6.37 -12.34
N TYR A 262 -5.34 -6.95 -12.13
CA TYR A 262 -5.93 -7.00 -10.80
C TYR A 262 -5.12 -7.86 -9.81
N ALA A 263 -4.45 -8.91 -10.26
CA ALA A 263 -3.56 -9.69 -9.39
C ALA A 263 -2.35 -8.87 -8.89
N CYS A 264 -2.01 -7.78 -9.60
CA CYS A 264 -0.96 -6.84 -9.26
C CYS A 264 -1.39 -5.73 -8.28
N ILE A 265 -2.67 -5.65 -7.87
CA ILE A 265 -3.15 -4.64 -6.88
C ILE A 265 -2.25 -4.55 -5.63
N PRO A 266 -1.82 -5.65 -4.99
CA PRO A 266 -0.98 -5.56 -3.78
C PRO A 266 0.32 -4.80 -4.00
N LEU A 267 0.88 -4.89 -5.22
CA LEU A 267 2.08 -4.18 -5.62
C LEU A 267 1.82 -2.73 -6.01
N GLY A 268 0.58 -2.29 -6.20
CA GLY A 268 0.22 -0.88 -6.39
C GLY A 268 0.16 -0.09 -5.09
N PHE A 269 -0.31 -0.72 -4.02
CA PHE A 269 -0.47 -0.08 -2.72
C PHE A 269 0.87 0.08 -1.99
N SER A 270 0.95 1.12 -1.16
CA SER A 270 2.04 1.37 -0.20
C SER A 270 1.45 1.33 1.22
N GLY A 271 2.28 1.11 2.25
CA GLY A 271 1.83 1.19 3.65
C GLY A 271 2.40 0.10 4.56
N TYR A 272 2.37 0.41 5.85
CA TYR A 272 2.90 -0.40 6.96
C TYR A 272 1.82 -0.63 8.03
N ALA A 273 1.95 -1.70 8.81
CA ALA A 273 1.19 -1.93 10.05
C ALA A 273 -0.35 -1.82 9.97
N GLY A 274 -0.98 -2.55 9.05
CA GLY A 274 -2.44 -2.76 9.07
C GLY A 274 -3.27 -1.77 8.24
N GLU A 275 -2.60 -0.93 7.44
CA GLU A 275 -3.24 -0.08 6.43
C GLU A 275 -2.41 -0.02 5.15
N GLY A 276 -3.08 -0.16 4.01
CA GLY A 276 -2.53 0.15 2.69
C GLY A 276 -3.15 1.43 2.14
N PHE A 277 -2.41 2.18 1.35
CA PHE A 277 -2.92 3.34 0.60
C PHE A 277 -2.35 3.41 -0.81
N PHE A 278 -3.10 4.06 -1.70
CA PHE A 278 -2.75 4.31 -3.08
C PHE A 278 -3.25 5.69 -3.49
N VAL A 279 -2.38 6.49 -4.12
CA VAL A 279 -2.73 7.82 -4.65
C VAL A 279 -2.97 7.68 -6.16
N ASN A 280 -4.23 7.69 -6.56
CA ASN A 280 -4.66 7.61 -7.95
C ASN A 280 -4.63 9.00 -8.60
N ASP A 281 -3.44 9.43 -9.02
CA ASP A 281 -3.29 10.57 -9.92
C ASP A 281 -3.40 10.09 -11.38
N ALA A 282 -4.64 9.94 -11.84
CA ALA A 282 -4.97 9.34 -13.14
C ALA A 282 -4.72 10.26 -14.34
N SER A 283 -4.15 11.46 -14.13
CA SER A 283 -3.90 12.43 -15.20
C SER A 283 -2.94 11.94 -16.29
N SER A 284 -2.06 11.00 -15.95
CA SER A 284 -1.25 10.22 -16.88
C SER A 284 -0.61 9.04 -16.15
N VAL A 285 -0.12 8.04 -16.90
CA VAL A 285 0.67 6.93 -16.33
C VAL A 285 1.90 7.46 -15.59
N ARG A 286 2.53 8.51 -16.10
CA ARG A 286 3.70 9.15 -15.44
C ARG A 286 3.32 9.84 -14.14
N SER A 287 2.15 10.48 -14.09
CA SER A 287 1.61 11.09 -12.86
C SER A 287 1.33 10.02 -11.81
N LEU A 288 0.78 8.88 -12.23
CA LEU A 288 0.53 7.73 -11.37
C LEU A 288 1.81 7.18 -10.74
N ILE A 289 2.87 7.00 -11.55
CA ILE A 289 4.19 6.57 -11.08
C ILE A 289 4.74 7.58 -10.07
N ARG A 290 4.80 8.87 -10.44
CA ARG A 290 5.32 9.94 -9.58
C ARG A 290 4.58 10.06 -8.25
N ALA A 291 3.26 9.88 -8.24
CA ALA A 291 2.46 9.91 -7.01
C ALA A 291 2.80 8.75 -6.06
N SER A 292 3.35 7.67 -6.61
CA SER A 292 3.72 6.46 -5.88
C SER A 292 5.20 6.40 -5.47
N GLU A 293 6.06 7.21 -6.09
CA GLU A 293 7.47 7.30 -5.77
C GLU A 293 7.66 7.82 -4.34
N LEU A 294 8.41 7.05 -3.57
CA LEU A 294 8.97 7.46 -2.30
C LEU A 294 10.43 7.80 -2.60
N PRO A 295 10.91 9.04 -2.41
CA PRO A 295 12.35 9.24 -2.25
C PRO A 295 12.83 8.34 -1.10
N ASP A 296 14.02 7.75 -1.21
CA ASP A 296 14.65 6.88 -0.20
C ASP A 296 14.44 7.42 1.21
N LEU A 297 13.42 6.90 1.88
CA LEU A 297 13.04 7.31 3.20
C LEU A 297 13.38 6.16 4.14
N GLN A 298 14.33 6.41 5.03
CA GLN A 298 14.45 5.66 6.27
C GLN A 298 13.21 6.01 7.12
N LEU A 299 12.06 5.41 6.79
CA LEU A 299 10.88 5.46 7.63
C LEU A 299 11.23 4.76 8.94
N SER A 300 11.07 5.46 10.06
CA SER A 300 11.16 4.81 11.36
C SER A 300 9.93 3.93 11.57
N ASP A 301 10.04 2.88 12.39
CA ASP A 301 8.91 2.02 12.78
C ASP A 301 7.74 2.80 13.45
N THR A 302 7.96 4.05 13.84
CA THR A 302 6.99 4.95 14.49
C THR A 302 6.28 5.92 13.56
N ASP A 303 6.67 5.99 12.28
CA ASP A 303 6.10 6.95 11.33
C ASP A 303 4.76 6.48 10.76
N ASP A 304 3.76 7.36 10.76
CA ASP A 304 2.52 7.13 10.02
C ASP A 304 2.81 7.24 8.52
N THR A 305 3.15 6.10 7.91
CA THR A 305 3.56 6.00 6.51
C THR A 305 2.53 6.60 5.55
N PHE A 306 1.24 6.51 5.87
CA PHE A 306 0.16 7.09 5.09
C PHE A 306 0.15 8.61 5.17
N ALA A 307 0.04 9.16 6.39
CA ALA A 307 -0.07 10.60 6.59
C ALA A 307 1.20 11.30 6.12
N ALA A 308 2.38 10.75 6.43
CA ALA A 308 3.66 11.28 6.00
C ALA A 308 3.82 11.26 4.47
N GLN A 309 3.42 10.17 3.80
CA GLN A 309 3.52 10.09 2.34
C GLN A 309 2.56 11.04 1.65
N LEU A 310 1.33 11.12 2.13
CA LEU A 310 0.36 12.05 1.58
C LEU A 310 0.81 13.51 1.80
N CYS A 311 1.32 13.86 2.98
CA CYS A 311 1.90 15.18 3.24
C CYS A 311 3.02 15.51 2.25
N ARG A 312 3.92 14.56 1.98
CA ARG A 312 5.00 14.77 1.02
C ARG A 312 4.50 14.91 -0.41
N TYR A 313 3.55 14.09 -0.84
CA TYR A 313 2.88 14.27 -2.14
C TYR A 313 2.29 15.69 -2.27
N LEU A 314 1.63 16.17 -1.22
CA LEU A 314 1.07 17.53 -1.16
C LEU A 314 2.16 18.62 -1.18
N VAL A 315 3.29 18.39 -0.52
CA VAL A 315 4.42 19.33 -0.49
C VAL A 315 5.15 19.38 -1.84
N VAL A 316 5.30 18.25 -2.53
CA VAL A 316 5.94 18.19 -3.85
C VAL A 316 5.02 18.78 -4.93
N SER A 317 3.71 18.62 -4.79
CA SER A 317 2.75 19.22 -5.73
C SER A 317 2.91 20.75 -5.78
N THR A 318 3.11 21.31 -6.98
CA THR A 318 3.21 22.76 -7.14
C THR A 318 1.83 23.39 -7.15
N THR A 319 1.73 24.63 -6.66
CA THR A 319 0.48 25.39 -6.66
C THR A 319 -0.08 25.57 -8.08
N GLU A 320 0.79 25.68 -9.09
CA GLU A 320 0.39 25.84 -10.49
C GLU A 320 -0.11 24.54 -11.12
N GLU A 321 0.50 23.38 -10.80
CA GLU A 321 -0.06 22.08 -11.17
C GLU A 321 -1.38 21.80 -10.45
N ALA A 322 -1.51 22.17 -9.17
CA ALA A 322 -2.74 22.00 -8.40
C ALA A 322 -3.90 22.85 -8.94
N LYS A 323 -3.64 24.08 -9.40
CA LYS A 323 -4.65 24.97 -10.01
C LYS A 323 -5.06 24.55 -11.42
N ARG A 324 -4.14 23.95 -12.18
CA ARG A 324 -4.40 23.49 -13.55
C ARG A 324 -5.05 22.11 -13.59
N ARG A 325 -5.04 21.37 -12.48
CA ARG A 325 -5.71 20.08 -12.36
C ARG A 325 -7.22 20.25 -12.40
N LEU A 326 -7.83 19.70 -13.46
CA LEU A 326 -9.28 19.56 -13.62
C LEU A 326 -9.80 18.29 -12.93
N GLU A 327 -8.95 17.27 -12.76
CA GLU A 327 -9.29 15.97 -12.19
C GLU A 327 -9.01 15.92 -10.68
N ASN A 328 -9.94 15.33 -9.92
CA ASN A 328 -9.74 15.05 -8.50
C ASN A 328 -8.84 13.83 -8.35
N ILE A 329 -7.82 13.93 -7.48
CA ILE A 329 -6.97 12.79 -7.14
C ILE A 329 -7.70 11.93 -6.11
N GLN A 330 -7.80 10.63 -6.36
CA GLN A 330 -8.41 9.70 -5.41
C GLN A 330 -7.34 9.11 -4.51
N ILE A 331 -7.56 9.13 -3.21
CA ILE A 331 -6.77 8.37 -2.25
C ILE A 331 -7.59 7.14 -1.89
N ILE A 332 -7.10 5.97 -2.29
CA ILE A 332 -7.73 4.69 -1.98
C ILE A 332 -6.96 4.08 -0.82
N ARG A 333 -7.66 3.77 0.26
CA ARG A 333 -7.12 3.17 1.47
C ARG A 333 -7.73 1.79 1.66
N ARG A 334 -6.89 0.85 2.07
CA ARG A 334 -7.27 -0.49 2.49
C ARG A 334 -7.05 -0.56 4.00
N THR A 335 -8.10 -0.40 4.77
CA THR A 335 -8.04 -0.23 6.23
C THR A 335 -8.67 -1.42 6.94
N ARG A 336 -8.17 -1.77 8.12
CA ARG A 336 -8.75 -2.81 8.96
C ARG A 336 -9.60 -2.20 10.08
N ARG A 337 -10.87 -2.59 10.17
CA ARG A 337 -11.83 -2.20 11.22
C ARG A 337 -12.48 -3.44 11.77
N GLU A 338 -12.46 -3.62 13.10
CA GLU A 338 -13.12 -4.76 13.78
C GLU A 338 -12.79 -6.12 13.12
N ASP A 339 -11.50 -6.35 12.85
CA ASP A 339 -10.95 -7.51 12.16
C ASP A 339 -11.33 -7.71 10.68
N GLN A 340 -12.19 -6.87 10.10
CA GLN A 340 -12.54 -6.86 8.68
C GLN A 340 -11.77 -5.79 7.91
N TRP A 341 -11.42 -6.11 6.66
CA TRP A 341 -10.78 -5.15 5.77
C TRP A 341 -11.86 -4.43 4.94
N GLU A 342 -11.72 -3.12 4.77
CA GLU A 342 -12.61 -2.30 3.94
C GLU A 342 -11.81 -1.34 3.05
N TYR A 343 -12.37 -1.00 1.88
CA TYR A 343 -11.86 0.08 1.06
C TYR A 343 -12.48 1.41 1.50
N ARG A 344 -11.64 2.44 1.64
CA ARG A 344 -12.07 3.82 1.82
C ARG A 344 -11.50 4.68 0.70
N VAL A 345 -12.33 5.53 0.12
CA VAL A 345 -11.92 6.43 -0.96
C VAL A 345 -12.12 7.86 -0.52
N ASN A 346 -11.06 8.64 -0.54
CA ASN A 346 -11.10 10.09 -0.30
C ASN A 346 -10.76 10.83 -1.60
N LEU A 347 -11.36 11.99 -1.82
CA LEU A 347 -11.12 12.82 -3.00
C LEU A 347 -10.36 14.09 -2.63
N LEU A 348 -9.19 14.28 -3.24
CA LEU A 348 -8.45 15.53 -3.19
C LEU A 348 -8.87 16.39 -4.38
N SER A 349 -9.69 17.40 -4.11
CA SER A 349 -10.07 18.38 -5.13
C SER A 349 -8.95 19.35 -5.45
N GLY A 350 -8.93 19.93 -6.66
CA GLY A 350 -7.98 20.99 -7.02
C GLY A 350 -7.98 22.17 -6.04
N ASN A 351 -9.15 22.51 -5.48
CA ASN A 351 -9.26 23.54 -4.43
C ASN A 351 -8.55 23.13 -3.13
N MET A 352 -8.75 21.89 -2.68
CA MET A 352 -8.10 21.34 -1.48
C MET A 352 -6.58 21.28 -1.69
N LEU A 353 -6.13 20.80 -2.85
CA LEU A 353 -4.71 20.77 -3.22
C LEU A 353 -4.10 22.17 -3.25
N SER A 354 -4.80 23.14 -3.87
CA SER A 354 -4.33 24.54 -3.90
C SER A 354 -4.31 25.20 -2.52
N ALA A 355 -5.15 24.77 -1.58
CA ALA A 355 -5.09 25.24 -0.19
C ALA A 355 -3.91 24.58 0.54
N LEU A 356 -3.76 23.26 0.43
CA LEU A 356 -2.68 22.49 1.04
C LEU A 356 -1.30 22.89 0.53
N SER A 357 -1.18 23.29 -0.74
CA SER A 357 0.08 23.78 -1.32
C SER A 357 0.58 25.09 -0.66
N ARG A 358 -0.30 25.83 0.04
CA ARG A 358 0.04 27.01 0.86
C ARG A 358 0.42 26.62 2.29
N CYS A 359 0.10 25.40 2.70
CA CYS A 359 0.33 24.88 4.04
C CYS A 359 1.60 23.99 4.15
N LYS A 360 2.55 24.08 3.21
CA LYS A 360 3.75 23.23 3.20
C LYS A 360 4.53 23.28 4.53
N LYS A 361 4.86 24.49 5.00
CA LYS A 361 5.57 24.70 6.27
C LYS A 361 4.79 24.14 7.49
N PRO A 362 3.48 24.42 7.66
CA PRO A 362 2.67 23.76 8.67
C PRO A 362 2.70 22.22 8.61
N LEU A 363 2.59 21.62 7.42
CA LEU A 363 2.60 20.17 7.23
C LEU A 363 3.97 19.55 7.58
N GLU A 364 5.06 20.19 7.17
CA GLU A 364 6.44 19.82 7.56
C GLU A 364 6.66 19.96 9.07
N THR A 365 6.06 20.97 9.70
CA THR A 365 6.13 21.09 11.17
C THR A 365 5.41 19.93 11.84
N LEU A 366 4.19 19.60 11.36
CA LEU A 366 3.39 18.49 11.91
C LEU A 366 4.02 17.13 11.67
N SER A 367 4.86 16.92 10.66
CA SER A 367 5.49 15.63 10.42
C SER A 367 6.43 15.16 11.54
N HIS A 368 6.86 16.08 12.41
CA HIS A 368 7.60 15.74 13.64
C HIS A 368 6.70 15.13 14.74
N ASN A 369 5.38 15.13 14.56
CA ASN A 369 4.40 14.50 15.44
C ASN A 369 3.45 13.60 14.62
N PRO A 370 3.82 12.34 14.37
CA PRO A 370 3.07 11.44 13.48
C PRO A 370 1.60 11.26 13.87
N VAL A 371 1.31 11.16 15.17
CA VAL A 371 -0.07 10.99 15.69
C VAL A 371 -0.92 12.23 15.36
N LEU A 372 -0.38 13.43 15.59
CA LEU A 372 -1.11 14.66 15.34
C LEU A 372 -1.25 14.95 13.85
N LEU A 373 -0.24 14.61 13.06
CA LEU A 373 -0.30 14.68 11.61
C LEU A 373 -1.41 13.77 11.06
N ARG A 374 -1.45 12.51 11.49
CA ARG A 374 -2.48 11.54 11.12
C ARG A 374 -3.89 12.06 11.42
N GLN A 375 -4.12 12.55 12.64
CA GLN A 375 -5.42 13.11 13.05
C GLN A 375 -5.84 14.33 12.23
N THR A 376 -4.87 15.14 11.81
CA THR A 376 -5.08 16.32 10.97
C THR A 376 -5.45 15.90 9.55
N ILE A 377 -4.65 15.02 8.95
CA ILE A 377 -4.86 14.50 7.59
C ILE A 377 -6.19 13.77 7.46
N GLU A 378 -6.55 12.90 8.41
CA GLU A 378 -7.84 12.20 8.36
C GLU A 378 -9.03 13.17 8.35
N ARG A 379 -8.98 14.23 9.15
CA ARG A 379 -10.05 15.25 9.15
C ARG A 379 -10.10 16.02 7.84
N ILE A 380 -8.94 16.40 7.28
CA ILE A 380 -8.87 17.06 5.97
C ILE A 380 -9.49 16.19 4.88
N LEU A 381 -9.14 14.91 4.83
CA LEU A 381 -9.63 13.96 3.84
C LEU A 381 -11.13 13.66 3.96
N ASN A 382 -11.68 13.79 5.16
CA ASN A 382 -13.11 13.66 5.42
C ASN A 382 -13.86 15.00 5.28
N GLY A 383 -13.20 16.07 4.83
CA GLY A 383 -13.78 17.41 4.69
C GLY A 383 -14.23 18.03 6.02
N CYS A 384 -13.70 17.55 7.14
CA CYS A 384 -14.04 18.00 8.48
C CYS A 384 -13.17 19.19 8.89
N SER A 385 -13.82 20.20 9.47
CA SER A 385 -13.15 21.29 10.18
C SER A 385 -12.18 20.75 11.25
N LEU A 386 -11.04 21.41 11.41
CA LEU A 386 -10.02 21.11 12.42
C LEU A 386 -10.31 21.76 13.78
N HIS A 387 -11.37 22.58 13.92
CA HIS A 387 -11.74 23.17 15.23
C HIS A 387 -11.91 22.14 16.34
N PRO A 388 -12.58 20.99 16.14
CA PRO A 388 -12.67 19.97 17.20
C PRO A 388 -11.30 19.42 17.61
N LEU A 389 -10.38 19.25 16.66
CA LEU A 389 -9.01 18.81 16.95
C LEU A 389 -8.24 19.87 17.73
N LEU A 390 -8.35 21.14 17.34
CA LEU A 390 -7.74 22.27 18.05
C LEU A 390 -8.19 22.29 19.52
N ILE A 391 -9.50 22.19 19.79
CA ILE A 391 -10.06 22.20 21.16
C ILE A 391 -9.58 20.98 21.96
N GLU A 392 -9.55 19.79 21.36
CA GLU A 392 -9.07 18.58 22.01
C GLU A 392 -7.59 18.71 22.44
N GLN A 393 -6.76 19.22 21.54
CA GLN A 393 -5.32 19.35 21.79
C GLN A 393 -5.00 20.53 22.72
N GLU A 394 -5.76 21.63 22.66
CA GLU A 394 -5.66 22.74 23.60
C GLU A 394 -5.87 22.26 25.04
N ARG A 395 -6.93 21.49 25.29
CA ARG A 395 -7.20 20.91 26.63
C ARG A 395 -6.06 20.01 27.11
N LYS A 396 -5.45 19.23 26.22
CA LYS A 396 -4.29 18.37 26.53
C LYS A 396 -3.06 19.21 26.87
N LEU A 397 -2.73 20.22 26.06
CA LEU A 397 -1.58 21.08 26.29
C LEU A 397 -1.72 21.88 27.60
N LEU A 398 -2.91 22.42 27.91
CA LEU A 398 -3.16 23.12 29.17
C LEU A 398 -3.01 22.18 30.38
N ARG A 399 -3.50 20.94 30.29
CA ARG A 399 -3.34 19.94 31.34
C ARG A 399 -1.88 19.57 31.58
N ASP A 400 -1.10 19.47 30.51
CA ASP A 400 0.33 19.11 30.54
C ASP A 400 1.24 20.32 30.78
N ASN A 401 0.69 21.52 31.01
CA ASN A 401 1.41 22.80 31.12
C ASN A 401 2.38 23.07 29.95
N ARG A 402 1.96 22.71 28.73
CA ARG A 402 2.70 22.91 27.47
C ARG A 402 2.17 24.12 26.71
N PRO A 403 3.01 24.79 25.92
CA PRO A 403 2.62 26.04 25.29
C PRO A 403 1.66 25.84 24.11
N LEU A 404 0.63 26.70 24.03
CA LEU A 404 -0.42 26.62 23.00
C LEU A 404 0.06 26.94 21.58
N TRP A 405 1.20 27.60 21.41
CA TRP A 405 1.75 27.89 20.08
C TRP A 405 2.05 26.61 19.29
N MET A 406 2.17 25.44 19.95
CA MET A 406 2.29 24.14 19.29
C MET A 406 1.08 23.80 18.40
N LEU A 407 -0.07 24.45 18.59
CA LEU A 407 -1.27 24.29 17.75
C LEU A 407 -1.26 25.17 16.50
N TYR A 408 -0.31 26.10 16.38
CA TYR A 408 -0.21 27.03 15.26
C TYR A 408 -0.24 26.35 13.88
N PRO A 409 0.45 25.21 13.64
CA PRO A 409 0.37 24.52 12.36
C PRO A 409 -1.05 24.08 12.00
N ILE A 410 -1.82 23.55 12.95
CA ILE A 410 -3.20 23.08 12.74
C ILE A 410 -4.13 24.27 12.46
N LEU A 411 -3.95 25.37 13.20
CA LEU A 411 -4.72 26.60 12.99
C LEU A 411 -4.46 27.19 11.60
N ASN A 412 -3.19 27.22 11.17
CA ASN A 412 -2.82 27.74 9.86
C ASN A 412 -3.46 26.91 8.73
N ILE A 413 -3.44 25.58 8.85
CA ILE A 413 -4.13 24.67 7.93
C ILE A 413 -5.65 24.91 7.93
N GLN A 414 -6.25 25.06 9.11
CA GLN A 414 -7.69 25.35 9.28
C GLN A 414 -8.10 26.61 8.51
N ILE A 415 -7.32 27.68 8.65
CA ILE A 415 -7.59 28.96 7.99
C ILE A 415 -7.53 28.80 6.46
N HIS A 416 -6.49 28.16 5.93
CA HIS A 416 -6.34 28.05 4.49
C HIS A 416 -7.33 27.10 3.81
N LEU A 417 -7.80 26.05 4.50
CA LEU A 417 -8.75 25.09 3.95
C LEU A 417 -10.22 25.52 4.11
N TYR A 418 -10.56 26.15 5.23
CA TYR A 418 -11.96 26.30 5.64
C TYR A 418 -12.42 27.75 5.83
N SER A 419 -11.53 28.75 5.77
CA SER A 419 -11.97 30.15 5.72
C SER A 419 -12.51 30.49 4.34
N LYS A 420 -13.77 30.96 4.28
CA LYS A 420 -14.45 31.33 3.03
C LYS A 420 -13.61 32.35 2.23
N LYS A 421 -13.36 32.07 0.95
CA LYS A 421 -12.83 33.04 -0.04
C LYS A 421 -13.88 34.14 -0.31
N GLY A 422 -14.14 34.98 0.68
CA GLY A 422 -15.10 36.08 0.62
C GLY A 422 -14.74 37.25 1.53
N GLU A 423 -13.93 37.03 2.57
CA GLU A 423 -13.41 38.10 3.41
C GLU A 423 -11.88 38.06 3.35
N ARG A 424 -11.29 39.12 2.81
CA ARG A 424 -9.84 39.32 2.89
C ARG A 424 -9.47 39.49 4.37
N CYS A 425 -9.10 38.43 5.06
CA CYS A 425 -8.21 38.55 6.19
C CYS A 425 -6.80 38.79 5.66
N ASN A 426 -6.50 40.06 5.36
CA ASN A 426 -5.12 40.53 5.33
C ASN A 426 -4.54 40.37 6.73
N VAL A 427 -4.00 39.18 7.04
CA VAL A 427 -3.07 39.04 8.16
C VAL A 427 -1.68 39.29 7.60
N THR A 428 -1.38 40.56 7.33
CA THR A 428 0.01 41.05 7.34
C THR A 428 0.47 40.98 8.79
N MET A 429 1.23 39.95 9.13
CA MET A 429 2.04 39.97 10.34
C MET A 429 3.20 40.94 10.09
N GLU A 430 3.01 42.21 10.44
CA GLU A 430 4.13 43.11 10.68
C GLU A 430 4.76 42.72 12.03
N THR A 431 5.91 42.07 11.95
CA THR A 431 6.85 41.96 13.07
C THR A 431 7.30 43.38 13.44
N GLY A 432 7.00 43.78 14.67
CA GLY A 432 7.01 45.19 15.06
C GLY A 432 8.37 45.89 15.06
N ALA A 433 8.32 47.19 14.79
CA ALA A 433 9.17 48.20 15.40
C ALA A 433 8.61 49.60 15.07
N ASN A 434 7.81 50.19 15.97
CA ASN A 434 8.09 51.54 16.51
C ASN A 434 6.94 52.11 17.35
N ARG A 435 7.35 52.70 18.47
CA ARG A 435 6.55 53.53 19.37
C ARG A 435 6.20 54.87 18.69
N LYS A 436 4.93 55.29 18.74
CA LYS A 436 4.43 56.56 19.33
C LYS A 436 3.18 57.10 18.63
N ALA A 437 2.34 57.69 19.48
CA ALA A 437 1.39 58.77 19.26
C ALA A 437 0.06 58.41 18.59
N GLY A 438 -1.02 58.65 19.35
CA GLY A 438 -2.38 58.29 18.97
C GLY A 438 -3.06 59.29 18.05
N ARG A 439 -4.27 58.93 17.65
CA ARG A 439 -5.46 59.79 17.64
C ARG A 439 -6.69 58.91 17.47
N LEU A 440 -7.71 59.20 18.26
CA LEU A 440 -9.07 58.72 18.08
C LEU A 440 -9.58 59.13 16.69
N CYS A 441 -10.31 58.24 16.02
CA CYS A 441 -11.49 58.69 15.28
C CYS A 441 -12.56 57.60 15.19
N THR A 442 -13.75 58.07 15.53
CA THR A 442 -15.06 57.47 15.71
C THR A 442 -15.60 56.66 14.53
N GLN A 443 -16.34 55.60 14.89
CA GLN A 443 -17.33 54.94 14.04
C GLN A 443 -18.38 55.96 13.56
N GLN A 444 -18.71 55.93 12.27
CA GLN A 444 -20.04 56.30 11.79
C GLN A 444 -20.56 55.22 10.84
N SER A 445 -21.63 54.60 11.32
CA SER A 445 -22.58 53.75 10.62
C SER A 445 -23.34 54.55 9.57
N ASN A 446 -23.43 54.04 8.34
CA ASN A 446 -24.55 54.34 7.46
C ASN A 446 -25.21 53.02 7.05
N CYS A 447 -26.40 52.80 7.61
CA CYS A 447 -27.39 51.87 7.09
C CYS A 447 -28.02 52.51 5.84
N GLU A 448 -28.05 51.77 4.74
CA GLU A 448 -29.11 51.90 3.74
C GLU A 448 -29.72 50.51 3.59
N GLN A 449 -31.02 50.40 3.91
CA GLN A 449 -31.87 49.30 3.44
C GLN A 449 -32.88 49.87 2.44
N PRO A 450 -33.27 49.09 1.42
CA PRO A 450 -34.24 49.50 0.43
C PRO A 450 -35.68 49.24 0.89
N GLU A 451 -36.55 50.16 0.48
CA GLU A 451 -38.03 50.20 0.46
C GLU A 451 -38.81 49.91 1.76
#